data_AF-A0A2P6FWQ1-F1
#
_entry.id   AF-A0A2P6FWQ1-F1
#
_cell.length_a   1.000
_cell.length_b   1.000
_cell.length_c   1.000
_cell.angle_alpha   90.00
_cell.angle_beta   90.00
_cell.angle_gamma   90.00
#
_symmetry.space_group_name_H-M   'P 1'
#
loop_
_entity.id
_entity.type
_entity.pdbx_description
1 polymer ?
#
loop_
_entity_poly.entity_id
_entity_poly.type
_entity_poly.pdbx_seq_one_letter_code
_entity_poly.pdbx_strand_id
1 'polypeptide(L)'
;NPTEHLYLTDPEHREEAGTPAIVESIRAGLVFDLKDAVGVDVIQAREEDFVRRAIDSWNTNPAIEVLGNTDAQRLSITSFVVRRPNGRYLHHNFIVAVLNDLFGIQSRGGCSCAGPYGHRLLGIDVDLSHEFEREISQGCEGIKPGWTRINFNYFISEPVFDYLVTAVHLTAEFGHRLLPYYRFDAASGLWQHQDGPIEPPLRLKHLSYDANGRLTYTVHNERAPESAIEGYLSSACALLRSLAEPDLITHVPGASDDFETLRWFDIARV
;
A
#
# COMPACT_ATOMS: atom_id res chain seq x y z
N ASN A 1 40.32 -1.09 26.35
CA ASN A 1 40.93 0.22 26.01
C ASN A 1 40.80 0.42 24.49
N PRO A 2 41.32 1.48 23.83
CA PRO A 2 41.06 1.68 22.40
C PRO A 2 41.78 0.69 21.46
N THR A 3 42.67 -0.16 21.99
CA THR A 3 43.43 -1.17 21.23
C THR A 3 43.22 -2.60 21.73
N GLU A 4 42.56 -2.78 22.87
CA GLU A 4 42.29 -4.07 23.51
C GLU A 4 40.82 -4.14 23.94
N HIS A 5 40.16 -5.21 23.52
CA HIS A 5 38.77 -5.50 23.85
C HIS A 5 38.69 -6.89 24.46
N LEU A 6 37.97 -6.99 25.58
CA LEU A 6 37.59 -8.26 26.17
C LEU A 6 36.06 -8.30 26.14
N TYR A 7 35.51 -9.22 25.36
CA TYR A 7 34.06 -9.42 25.28
C TYR A 7 33.61 -10.38 26.37
N LEU A 8 32.36 -10.21 26.83
CA LEU A 8 31.70 -11.21 27.65
C LEU A 8 31.64 -12.54 26.87
N THR A 9 31.89 -13.64 27.58
CA THR A 9 31.88 -14.99 26.99
C THR A 9 30.47 -15.50 26.72
N ASP A 10 29.50 -14.99 27.47
CA ASP A 10 28.08 -15.26 27.25
C ASP A 10 27.55 -14.42 26.07
N PRO A 11 27.12 -15.05 24.95
CA PRO A 11 26.61 -14.34 23.80
C PRO A 11 25.35 -13.52 24.11
N GLU A 12 24.48 -13.97 25.01
CA GLU A 12 23.23 -13.25 25.31
C GLU A 12 23.54 -11.91 25.97
N HIS A 13 24.36 -11.92 27.03
CA HIS A 13 24.83 -10.70 27.70
C HIS A 13 25.71 -9.81 26.79
N ARG A 14 26.38 -10.38 25.79
CA ARG A 14 27.21 -9.60 24.86
C ARG A 14 26.36 -8.82 23.85
N GLU A 15 25.26 -9.41 23.37
CA GLU A 15 24.36 -8.77 22.42
C GLU A 15 23.27 -7.91 23.11
N GLU A 16 23.14 -8.01 24.44
CA GLU A 16 22.24 -7.16 25.22
C GLU A 16 22.76 -5.72 25.31
N ALA A 17 21.90 -4.76 25.00
CA ALA A 17 22.21 -3.35 25.14
C ALA A 17 22.32 -2.97 26.63
N GLY A 18 23.31 -2.15 26.99
CA GLY A 18 23.64 -1.87 28.40
C GLY A 18 22.46 -1.48 29.30
N THR A 19 21.57 -0.60 28.83
CA THR A 19 20.24 -0.42 29.45
C THR A 19 19.20 -1.09 28.56
N PRO A 20 18.55 -2.18 28.99
CA PRO A 20 17.59 -2.89 28.17
C PRO A 20 16.32 -2.06 27.96
N ALA A 21 15.62 -2.35 26.87
CA ALA A 21 14.33 -1.78 26.53
C ALA A 21 13.22 -2.43 27.38
N ILE A 22 13.22 -2.15 28.69
CA ILE A 22 12.40 -2.86 29.69
C ILE A 22 10.90 -2.75 29.35
N VAL A 23 10.42 -1.55 29.04
CA VAL A 23 9.00 -1.31 28.75
C VAL A 23 8.59 -1.99 27.44
N GLU A 24 9.44 -1.95 26.44
CA GLU A 24 9.28 -2.61 25.16
C GLU A 24 9.24 -4.14 25.33
N SER A 25 10.09 -4.68 26.19
CA SER A 25 10.13 -6.12 26.51
C SER A 25 8.85 -6.58 27.21
N ILE A 26 8.34 -5.79 28.17
CA ILE A 26 7.05 -6.05 28.81
C ILE A 26 5.92 -6.02 27.77
N ARG A 27 5.90 -5.01 26.89
CA ARG A 27 4.90 -4.91 25.81
C ARG A 27 4.98 -6.09 24.84
N ALA A 28 6.19 -6.54 24.49
CA ALA A 28 6.39 -7.72 23.66
C ALA A 28 5.81 -8.97 24.34
N GLY A 29 6.10 -9.20 25.62
CA GLY A 29 5.51 -10.30 26.40
C GLY A 29 3.98 -10.29 26.38
N LEU A 30 3.36 -9.12 26.60
CA LEU A 30 1.90 -8.96 26.54
C LEU A 30 1.31 -9.28 25.15
N VAL A 31 2.03 -8.97 24.07
CA VAL A 31 1.60 -9.30 22.70
C VAL A 31 1.66 -10.81 22.46
N PHE A 32 2.68 -11.49 22.96
CA PHE A 32 2.76 -12.95 22.89
C PHE A 32 1.64 -13.62 23.71
N ASP A 33 1.38 -13.14 24.93
CA ASP A 33 0.28 -13.63 25.77
C ASP A 33 -1.07 -13.47 25.06
N LEU A 34 -1.32 -12.32 24.44
CA LEU A 34 -2.55 -12.08 23.66
C LEU A 34 -2.64 -13.01 22.45
N LYS A 35 -1.56 -13.16 21.68
CA LYS A 35 -1.51 -14.08 20.53
C LYS A 35 -1.85 -15.50 20.97
N ASP A 36 -1.27 -15.96 22.08
CA ASP A 36 -1.48 -17.31 22.59
C ASP A 36 -2.89 -17.50 23.15
N ALA A 37 -3.48 -16.46 23.75
CA ALA A 37 -4.88 -16.45 24.17
C ALA A 37 -5.87 -16.52 22.99
N VAL A 38 -5.55 -15.91 21.84
CA VAL A 38 -6.35 -16.05 20.60
C VAL A 38 -6.15 -17.44 19.99
N GLY A 39 -4.92 -17.94 20.00
CA GLY A 39 -4.53 -19.24 19.46
C GLY A 39 -4.08 -19.17 18.00
N VAL A 40 -2.95 -19.84 17.70
CA VAL A 40 -2.35 -19.86 16.36
C VAL A 40 -3.30 -20.44 15.31
N ASP A 41 -3.97 -21.54 15.63
CA ASP A 41 -4.90 -22.20 14.70
C ASP A 41 -6.09 -21.30 14.33
N VAL A 42 -6.58 -20.50 15.28
CA VAL A 42 -7.68 -19.55 15.05
C VAL A 42 -7.22 -18.40 14.16
N ILE A 43 -6.03 -17.85 14.42
CA ILE A 43 -5.43 -16.79 13.59
C ILE A 43 -5.27 -17.29 12.16
N GLN A 44 -4.62 -18.45 11.99
CA GLN A 44 -4.38 -19.05 10.69
C GLN A 44 -5.69 -19.34 9.94
N ALA A 45 -6.68 -19.95 10.58
CA ALA A 45 -7.95 -20.28 9.94
C ALA A 45 -8.70 -19.03 9.43
N ARG A 46 -8.69 -17.93 10.20
CA ARG A 46 -9.33 -16.67 9.78
C ARG A 46 -8.58 -15.99 8.63
N GLU A 47 -7.26 -15.93 8.73
CA GLU A 47 -6.40 -15.33 7.71
C GLU A 47 -6.48 -16.09 6.38
N GLU A 48 -6.45 -17.42 6.43
CA GLU A 48 -6.63 -18.30 5.27
C GLU A 48 -8.04 -18.15 4.65
N ASP A 49 -9.06 -17.95 5.47
CA ASP A 49 -10.42 -17.73 4.97
C ASP A 49 -10.59 -16.40 4.23
N PHE A 50 -10.15 -15.30 4.83
CA PHE A 50 -10.22 -13.99 4.19
C PHE A 50 -9.41 -13.95 2.89
N VAL A 51 -8.17 -14.44 2.91
CA VAL A 51 -7.32 -14.36 1.71
C VAL A 51 -7.89 -15.19 0.56
N ARG A 52 -8.43 -16.37 0.84
CA ARG A 52 -9.07 -17.24 -0.16
C ARG A 52 -10.29 -16.57 -0.76
N ARG A 53 -11.22 -16.07 0.06
CA ARG A 53 -12.43 -15.38 -0.43
C ARG A 53 -12.10 -14.13 -1.24
N ALA A 54 -11.09 -13.35 -0.82
CA ALA A 54 -10.65 -12.17 -1.56
C ALA A 54 -10.08 -12.54 -2.94
N ILE A 55 -9.20 -13.55 -2.99
CA ILE A 55 -8.63 -14.04 -4.26
C ILE A 55 -9.73 -14.58 -5.18
N ASP A 56 -10.64 -15.40 -4.66
CA ASP A 56 -11.77 -15.94 -5.42
C ASP A 56 -12.62 -14.81 -6.00
N SER A 57 -12.95 -13.79 -5.20
CA SER A 57 -13.69 -12.61 -5.65
C SER A 57 -12.94 -11.85 -6.73
N TRP A 58 -11.66 -11.53 -6.52
CA TRP A 58 -10.88 -10.75 -7.47
C TRP A 58 -10.61 -11.48 -8.78
N ASN A 59 -10.46 -12.80 -8.77
CA ASN A 59 -10.30 -13.62 -9.98
C ASN A 59 -11.54 -13.59 -10.89
N THR A 60 -12.71 -13.18 -10.38
CA THR A 60 -13.90 -12.97 -11.22
C THR A 60 -13.85 -11.68 -12.03
N ASN A 61 -12.96 -10.75 -11.69
CA ASN A 61 -12.85 -9.45 -12.35
C ASN A 61 -11.66 -9.42 -13.31
N PRO A 62 -11.88 -9.31 -14.63
CA PRO A 62 -10.80 -9.38 -15.62
C PRO A 62 -9.85 -8.18 -15.58
N ALA A 63 -10.19 -7.11 -14.88
CA ALA A 63 -9.31 -5.96 -14.69
C ALA A 63 -8.31 -6.18 -13.54
N ILE A 64 -8.51 -7.18 -12.68
CA ILE A 64 -7.64 -7.49 -11.56
C ILE A 64 -6.81 -8.72 -11.89
N GLU A 65 -5.50 -8.60 -11.77
CA GLU A 65 -4.58 -9.73 -11.87
C GLU A 65 -3.92 -9.95 -10.51
N VAL A 66 -4.31 -11.02 -9.82
CA VAL A 66 -3.70 -11.44 -8.57
C VAL A 66 -2.34 -12.09 -8.86
N LEU A 67 -1.29 -11.59 -8.21
CA LEU A 67 0.07 -12.04 -8.46
C LEU A 67 0.47 -13.23 -7.56
N GLY A 68 1.33 -14.07 -8.13
CA GLY A 68 1.87 -15.27 -7.48
C GLY A 68 0.95 -16.46 -7.56
N ASN A 69 1.38 -17.58 -6.97
CA ASN A 69 0.55 -18.79 -6.93
C ASN A 69 -0.65 -18.57 -5.99
N THR A 70 -1.86 -18.71 -6.51
CA THR A 70 -3.13 -18.57 -5.79
C THR A 70 -3.55 -19.85 -5.05
N ASP A 71 -2.97 -20.99 -5.44
CA ASP A 71 -3.29 -22.31 -4.86
C ASP A 71 -2.34 -22.69 -3.71
N ALA A 72 -1.21 -21.98 -3.58
CA ALA A 72 -0.24 -22.22 -2.53
C ALA A 72 -0.68 -21.58 -1.21
N GLN A 73 -0.33 -22.23 -0.08
CA GLN A 73 -0.47 -21.62 1.23
C GLN A 73 0.30 -20.30 1.29
N ARG A 74 -0.32 -19.27 1.83
CA ARG A 74 0.23 -17.91 1.90
C ARG A 74 -0.18 -17.20 3.17
N LEU A 75 0.59 -16.16 3.50
CA LEU A 75 0.14 -15.13 4.45
C LEU A 75 -1.12 -14.44 3.90
N SER A 76 -1.91 -13.81 4.78
CA SER A 76 -3.10 -13.04 4.42
C SER A 76 -2.81 -11.70 3.71
N ILE A 77 -1.71 -11.65 2.95
CA ILE A 77 -1.31 -10.51 2.13
C ILE A 77 -1.49 -10.90 0.67
N THR A 78 -2.24 -10.10 -0.06
CA THR A 78 -2.42 -10.32 -1.50
C THR A 78 -1.84 -9.16 -2.29
N SER A 79 -1.11 -9.51 -3.35
CA SER A 79 -0.52 -8.59 -4.30
C SER A 79 -1.28 -8.66 -5.61
N PHE A 80 -1.59 -7.51 -6.21
CA PHE A 80 -2.33 -7.45 -7.46
C PHE A 80 -1.89 -6.26 -8.31
N VAL A 81 -2.16 -6.36 -9.60
CA VAL A 81 -2.10 -5.24 -10.55
C VAL A 81 -3.48 -5.04 -11.17
N VAL A 82 -3.74 -3.81 -11.63
CA VAL A 82 -5.00 -3.47 -12.29
C VAL A 82 -4.70 -3.12 -13.75
N ARG A 83 -5.35 -3.83 -14.67
CA ARG A 83 -5.25 -3.59 -16.11
C ARG A 83 -6.60 -3.13 -16.65
N ARG A 84 -6.64 -2.03 -17.39
CA ARG A 84 -7.88 -1.61 -18.03
C ARG A 84 -8.22 -2.55 -19.19
N PRO A 85 -9.50 -2.93 -19.39
CA PRO A 85 -9.92 -3.84 -20.47
C PRO A 85 -9.47 -3.42 -21.88
N ASN A 86 -9.27 -2.11 -22.12
CA ASN A 86 -8.82 -1.56 -23.40
C ASN A 86 -7.67 -0.56 -23.22
N GLY A 87 -6.87 -0.70 -22.17
CA GLY A 87 -5.83 0.27 -21.83
C GLY A 87 -4.56 -0.37 -21.30
N ARG A 88 -3.70 0.46 -20.73
CA ARG A 88 -2.52 0.02 -19.99
C ARG A 88 -2.94 -0.31 -18.55
N TYR A 89 -1.94 -0.61 -17.73
CA TYR A 89 -2.15 -0.78 -16.31
C TYR A 89 -2.41 0.56 -15.61
N LEU A 90 -3.00 0.49 -14.42
CA LEU A 90 -2.93 1.59 -13.47
C LEU A 90 -1.64 1.47 -12.66
N HIS A 91 -0.94 2.58 -12.50
CA HIS A 91 0.30 2.60 -11.72
C HIS A 91 0.03 2.19 -10.26
N HIS A 92 0.87 1.34 -9.68
CA HIS A 92 0.61 0.82 -8.33
C HIS A 92 0.49 1.94 -7.28
N ASN A 93 1.31 3.00 -7.36
CA ASN A 93 1.20 4.14 -6.44
C ASN A 93 -0.06 4.96 -6.66
N PHE A 94 -0.63 4.96 -7.88
CA PHE A 94 -1.94 5.58 -8.11
C PHE A 94 -3.05 4.79 -7.41
N ILE A 95 -3.03 3.46 -7.54
CA ILE A 95 -3.99 2.58 -6.85
C ILE A 95 -3.87 2.79 -5.32
N VAL A 96 -2.64 2.86 -4.79
CA VAL A 96 -2.40 3.13 -3.36
C VAL A 96 -2.97 4.49 -2.95
N ALA A 97 -2.74 5.54 -3.74
CA ALA A 97 -3.27 6.87 -3.47
C ALA A 97 -4.81 6.87 -3.47
N VAL A 98 -5.45 6.25 -4.47
CA VAL A 98 -6.93 6.14 -4.53
C VAL A 98 -7.49 5.35 -3.36
N LEU A 99 -6.88 4.21 -3.00
CA LEU A 99 -7.30 3.41 -1.84
C LEU A 99 -7.22 4.22 -0.54
N ASN A 100 -6.17 5.03 -0.38
CA ASN A 100 -6.02 5.90 0.78
C ASN A 100 -7.00 7.08 0.77
N ASP A 101 -7.03 7.84 -0.31
CA ASP A 101 -7.71 9.15 -0.37
C ASP A 101 -9.23 9.01 -0.48
N LEU A 102 -9.72 7.99 -1.20
CA LEU A 102 -11.16 7.77 -1.38
C LEU A 102 -11.73 6.80 -0.33
N PHE A 103 -11.00 5.73 0.00
CA PHE A 103 -11.50 4.65 0.85
C PHE A 103 -10.90 4.61 2.26
N GLY A 104 -9.86 5.41 2.56
CA GLY A 104 -9.17 5.36 3.85
C GLY A 104 -8.37 4.07 4.07
N ILE A 105 -8.05 3.33 3.00
CA ILE A 105 -7.33 2.06 3.05
C ILE A 105 -5.85 2.30 2.78
N GLN A 106 -5.03 2.18 3.83
CA GLN A 106 -3.59 2.27 3.71
C GLN A 106 -3.02 0.97 3.15
N SER A 107 -2.53 1.03 1.92
CA SER A 107 -1.90 -0.07 1.20
C SER A 107 -0.44 0.23 0.90
N ARG A 108 0.28 -0.74 0.34
CA ARG A 108 1.68 -0.55 -0.09
C ARG A 108 1.85 -0.88 -1.56
N GLY A 109 2.54 0.01 -2.28
CA GLY A 109 2.91 -0.17 -3.68
C GLY A 109 4.40 -0.44 -3.85
N GLY A 110 4.78 -0.97 -5.02
CA GLY A 110 6.16 -1.03 -5.49
C GLY A 110 6.67 -2.45 -5.79
N CYS A 111 7.89 -2.55 -6.28
CA CYS A 111 8.59 -3.83 -6.37
C CYS A 111 9.12 -4.16 -4.96
N SER A 112 8.55 -5.18 -4.33
CA SER A 112 9.05 -5.67 -3.03
C SER A 112 10.54 -6.04 -3.14
N CYS A 113 11.27 -6.20 -2.02
CA CYS A 113 12.72 -6.51 -1.98
C CYS A 113 13.15 -7.86 -2.63
N ALA A 114 12.37 -8.37 -3.57
CA ALA A 114 12.54 -9.60 -4.33
C ALA A 114 12.56 -9.29 -5.83
N GLY A 115 13.54 -8.52 -6.30
CA GLY A 115 13.67 -8.08 -7.70
C GLY A 115 13.51 -9.20 -8.73
N PRO A 116 14.27 -10.32 -8.63
CA PRO A 116 14.14 -11.44 -9.57
C PRO A 116 12.74 -12.07 -9.61
N TYR A 117 12.05 -12.11 -8.47
CA TYR A 117 10.68 -12.61 -8.40
C TYR A 117 9.69 -11.62 -9.03
N GLY A 118 9.89 -10.32 -8.79
CA GLY A 118 9.12 -9.27 -9.46
C GLY A 118 9.25 -9.33 -10.99
N HIS A 119 10.45 -9.58 -11.50
CA HIS A 119 10.66 -9.73 -12.95
C HIS A 119 9.87 -10.91 -13.53
N ARG A 120 9.89 -12.06 -12.84
CA ARG A 120 9.11 -13.23 -13.27
C ARG A 120 7.61 -12.96 -13.26
N LEU A 121 7.10 -12.28 -12.22
CA LEU A 121 5.67 -11.99 -12.09
C LEU A 121 5.17 -10.98 -13.14
N LEU A 122 6.01 -10.02 -13.52
CA LEU A 122 5.64 -8.94 -14.43
C LEU A 122 6.12 -9.17 -15.87
N GLY A 123 6.69 -10.34 -16.16
CA GLY A 123 7.17 -10.69 -17.50
C GLY A 123 8.35 -9.85 -17.98
N ILE A 124 9.21 -9.39 -17.06
CA ILE A 124 10.36 -8.55 -17.36
C ILE A 124 11.57 -9.45 -17.62
N ASP A 125 12.08 -9.44 -18.85
CA ASP A 125 13.32 -10.13 -19.19
C ASP A 125 14.55 -9.29 -18.83
N VAL A 126 15.74 -9.84 -19.11
CA VAL A 126 17.01 -9.18 -18.76
C VAL A 126 17.23 -7.90 -19.56
N ASP A 127 16.78 -7.85 -20.81
CA ASP A 127 16.97 -6.69 -21.66
C ASP A 127 16.08 -5.53 -21.19
N LEU A 128 14.79 -5.80 -20.96
CA LEU A 128 13.85 -4.84 -20.40
C LEU A 128 14.26 -4.41 -18.97
N SER A 129 14.83 -5.32 -18.17
CA SER A 129 15.39 -4.98 -16.86
C SER A 129 16.51 -3.95 -16.96
N HIS A 130 17.44 -4.09 -17.91
CA HIS A 130 18.51 -3.12 -18.11
C HIS A 130 17.97 -1.77 -18.65
N GLU A 131 16.91 -1.78 -19.44
CA GLU A 131 16.24 -0.55 -19.88
C GLU A 131 15.64 0.21 -18.69
N PHE A 132 14.89 -0.48 -17.82
CA PHE A 132 14.40 0.12 -16.58
C PHE A 132 15.52 0.64 -15.68
N GLU A 133 16.60 -0.13 -15.50
CA GLU A 133 17.75 0.28 -14.68
C GLU A 133 18.36 1.59 -15.20
N ARG A 134 18.52 1.75 -16.52
CA ARG A 134 19.06 2.97 -17.12
C ARG A 134 18.20 4.19 -16.83
N GLU A 135 16.88 4.08 -16.98
CA GLU A 135 15.97 5.21 -16.71
C GLU A 135 15.88 5.53 -15.22
N ILE A 136 15.82 4.51 -14.35
CA ILE A 136 15.80 4.70 -12.90
C ILE A 136 17.09 5.36 -12.41
N SER A 137 18.25 4.96 -12.96
CA SER A 137 19.55 5.55 -12.60
C SER A 137 19.69 7.03 -13.00
N GLN A 138 18.86 7.50 -13.93
CA GLN A 138 18.75 8.91 -14.32
C GLN A 138 17.81 9.71 -13.41
N GLY A 139 17.22 9.08 -12.38
CA GLY A 139 16.35 9.72 -11.40
C GLY A 139 14.86 9.61 -11.70
N CYS A 140 14.46 8.79 -12.66
CA CYS A 140 13.04 8.54 -12.99
C CYS A 140 12.52 7.28 -12.29
N GLU A 141 12.38 7.31 -10.95
CA GLU A 141 11.91 6.13 -10.20
C GLU A 141 10.46 5.76 -10.54
N GLY A 142 9.66 6.71 -11.03
CA GLY A 142 8.24 6.49 -11.34
C GLY A 142 7.97 5.55 -12.51
N ILE A 143 8.99 5.17 -13.29
CA ILE A 143 8.84 4.15 -14.34
C ILE A 143 8.88 2.73 -13.77
N LYS A 144 9.40 2.58 -12.55
CA LYS A 144 9.71 1.29 -11.94
C LYS A 144 8.44 0.43 -11.83
N PRO A 145 8.42 -0.76 -12.43
CA PRO A 145 7.26 -1.63 -12.37
C PRO A 145 7.06 -2.19 -10.94
N GLY A 146 5.81 -2.48 -10.60
CA GLY A 146 5.45 -2.94 -9.27
C GLY A 146 3.98 -3.29 -9.15
N TRP A 147 3.54 -3.57 -7.93
CA TRP A 147 2.16 -3.98 -7.64
C TRP A 147 1.65 -3.32 -6.37
N THR A 148 0.34 -3.37 -6.19
CA THR A 148 -0.32 -2.98 -4.94
C THR A 148 -0.49 -4.20 -4.07
N ARG A 149 -0.31 -4.07 -2.75
CA ARG A 149 -0.64 -5.12 -1.80
C ARG A 149 -1.54 -4.63 -0.67
N ILE A 150 -2.45 -5.50 -0.23
CA ILE A 150 -3.26 -5.32 0.97
C ILE A 150 -3.17 -6.56 1.87
N ASN A 151 -3.44 -6.38 3.16
CA ASN A 151 -3.42 -7.43 4.18
C ASN A 151 -4.81 -7.56 4.83
N PHE A 152 -5.24 -8.80 5.06
CA PHE A 152 -6.39 -9.14 5.89
C PHE A 152 -5.94 -9.70 7.24
N ASN A 153 -5.98 -8.86 8.29
CA ASN A 153 -5.60 -9.29 9.63
C ASN A 153 -6.72 -10.15 10.26
N TYR A 154 -6.39 -11.13 11.09
CA TYR A 154 -7.37 -12.03 11.75
C TYR A 154 -8.45 -11.35 12.62
N PHE A 155 -8.24 -10.10 13.00
CA PHE A 155 -9.12 -9.32 13.89
C PHE A 155 -10.03 -8.33 13.16
N ILE A 156 -10.01 -8.28 11.82
CA ILE A 156 -11.01 -7.51 11.08
C ILE A 156 -12.37 -8.21 11.11
N SER A 157 -13.44 -7.41 11.07
CA SER A 157 -14.81 -7.91 11.00
C SER A 157 -15.21 -8.23 9.55
N GLU A 158 -16.28 -9.00 9.37
CA GLU A 158 -16.84 -9.29 8.03
C GLU A 158 -17.21 -8.03 7.23
N PRO A 159 -17.84 -6.98 7.82
CA PRO A 159 -18.10 -5.73 7.10
C PRO A 159 -16.82 -5.04 6.62
N VAL A 160 -15.75 -5.07 7.42
CA VAL A 160 -14.45 -4.51 7.02
C VAL A 160 -13.81 -5.35 5.92
N PHE A 161 -13.90 -6.67 6.00
CA PHE A 161 -13.43 -7.55 4.93
C PHE A 161 -14.12 -7.25 3.59
N ASP A 162 -15.46 -7.20 3.58
CA ASP A 162 -16.25 -6.88 2.39
C ASP A 162 -15.93 -5.48 1.83
N TYR A 163 -15.71 -4.50 2.72
CA TYR A 163 -15.26 -3.17 2.34
C TYR A 163 -13.94 -3.18 1.58
N LEU A 164 -12.94 -3.89 2.10
CA LEU A 164 -11.62 -3.99 1.46
C LEU A 164 -11.72 -4.66 0.08
N VAL A 165 -12.47 -5.76 -0.03
CA VAL A 165 -12.67 -6.48 -1.30
C VAL A 165 -13.40 -5.61 -2.32
N THR A 166 -14.48 -4.96 -1.91
CA THR A 166 -15.30 -4.10 -2.76
C THR A 166 -14.55 -2.84 -3.19
N ALA A 167 -13.77 -2.21 -2.31
CA ALA A 167 -12.97 -1.03 -2.65
C ALA A 167 -11.94 -1.34 -3.74
N VAL A 168 -11.32 -2.52 -3.72
CA VAL A 168 -10.42 -2.97 -4.79
C VAL A 168 -11.18 -3.19 -6.10
N HIS A 169 -12.36 -3.81 -6.06
CA HIS A 169 -13.20 -3.95 -7.26
C HIS A 169 -13.58 -2.60 -7.86
N LEU A 170 -14.05 -1.64 -7.05
CA LEU A 170 -14.41 -0.30 -7.50
C LEU A 170 -13.20 0.44 -8.08
N THR A 171 -12.02 0.31 -7.45
CA THR A 171 -10.78 0.89 -7.95
C THR A 171 -10.35 0.25 -9.28
N ALA A 172 -10.52 -1.06 -9.42
CA ALA A 172 -10.19 -1.77 -10.66
C ALA A 172 -11.13 -1.42 -11.81
N GLU A 173 -12.43 -1.25 -11.54
CA GLU A 173 -13.45 -0.99 -12.54
C GLU A 173 -13.52 0.48 -12.96
N PHE A 174 -13.41 1.40 -12.00
CA PHE A 174 -13.64 2.83 -12.24
C PHE A 174 -12.49 3.75 -11.84
N GLY A 175 -11.45 3.23 -11.16
CA GLY A 175 -10.38 4.05 -10.59
C GLY A 175 -9.63 4.87 -11.63
N HIS A 176 -9.57 4.42 -12.89
CA HIS A 176 -8.95 5.19 -13.98
C HIS A 176 -9.62 6.54 -14.24
N ARG A 177 -10.91 6.68 -13.92
CA ARG A 177 -11.64 7.95 -14.07
C ARG A 177 -11.16 9.02 -13.10
N LEU A 178 -10.44 8.62 -12.05
CA LEU A 178 -9.80 9.55 -11.13
C LEU A 178 -8.44 10.07 -11.64
N LEU A 179 -7.85 9.50 -12.69
CA LEU A 179 -6.53 9.93 -13.20
C LEU A 179 -6.41 11.46 -13.41
N PRO A 180 -7.40 12.18 -13.97
CA PRO A 180 -7.31 13.64 -14.15
C PRO A 180 -7.21 14.44 -12.85
N TYR A 181 -7.58 13.84 -11.71
CA TYR A 181 -7.58 14.48 -10.40
C TYR A 181 -6.26 14.28 -9.66
N TYR A 182 -5.32 13.53 -10.22
CA TYR A 182 -4.03 13.24 -9.60
C TYR A 182 -2.87 13.70 -10.48
N ARG A 183 -1.90 14.37 -9.87
CA ARG A 183 -0.62 14.68 -10.48
C ARG A 183 0.35 13.52 -10.25
N PHE A 184 0.95 13.05 -11.34
CA PHE A 184 2.03 12.08 -11.32
C PHE A 184 3.39 12.79 -11.36
N ASP A 185 4.26 12.44 -10.42
CA ASP A 185 5.67 12.84 -10.44
C ASP A 185 6.53 11.70 -10.97
N ALA A 186 7.08 11.86 -12.16
CA ALA A 186 7.91 10.85 -12.82
C ALA A 186 9.23 10.58 -12.08
N ALA A 187 9.75 11.56 -11.32
CA ALA A 187 11.01 11.40 -10.59
C ALA A 187 10.84 10.47 -9.38
N SER A 188 9.79 10.70 -8.57
CA SER A 188 9.53 9.91 -7.36
C SER A 188 8.56 8.75 -7.54
N GLY A 189 7.78 8.73 -8.62
CA GLY A 189 6.68 7.80 -8.83
C GLY A 189 5.45 8.07 -7.95
N LEU A 190 5.40 9.20 -7.24
CA LEU A 190 4.29 9.55 -6.37
C LEU A 190 3.10 10.08 -7.18
N TRP A 191 1.91 9.79 -6.66
CA TRP A 191 0.65 10.31 -7.15
C TRP A 191 0.02 11.14 -6.04
N GLN A 192 -0.38 12.37 -6.37
CA GLN A 192 -0.94 13.30 -5.40
C GLN A 192 -2.22 13.89 -5.95
N HIS A 193 -3.29 13.87 -5.16
CA HIS A 193 -4.52 14.56 -5.53
C HIS A 193 -4.24 16.05 -5.78
N GLN A 194 -4.86 16.62 -6.81
CA GLN A 194 -4.60 17.99 -7.24
C GLN A 194 -4.99 19.05 -6.20
N ASP A 195 -5.93 18.74 -5.32
CA ASP A 195 -6.33 19.62 -4.22
C ASP A 195 -5.37 19.53 -3.01
N GLY A 196 -4.33 18.69 -3.11
CA GLY A 196 -3.37 18.44 -2.06
C GLY A 196 -3.86 17.41 -1.04
N PRO A 197 -3.05 17.15 0.00
CA PRO A 197 -3.41 16.20 1.04
C PRO A 197 -4.63 16.70 1.84
N ILE A 198 -5.56 15.78 2.15
CA ILE A 198 -6.54 15.98 3.22
C ILE A 198 -5.75 16.32 4.49
N GLU A 199 -6.18 17.35 5.23
CA GLU A 199 -5.41 18.07 6.27
C GLU A 199 -4.23 17.31 6.90
N PRO A 200 -3.04 17.90 6.96
CA PRO A 200 -1.84 17.19 7.37
C PRO A 200 -1.97 16.66 8.80
N PRO A 201 -1.44 15.46 9.10
CA PRO A 201 -1.35 14.96 10.46
C PRO A 201 -0.63 15.98 11.34
N LEU A 202 -1.01 16.02 12.62
CA LEU A 202 -0.53 16.92 13.68
C LEU A 202 0.87 17.50 13.41
N ARG A 203 0.96 18.82 13.17
CA ARG A 203 2.23 19.53 12.97
C ARG A 203 2.79 19.98 14.31
N LEU A 204 4.12 20.14 14.41
CA LEU A 204 4.76 20.69 15.63
C LEU A 204 4.17 22.04 16.08
N LYS A 205 3.75 22.89 15.14
CA LYS A 205 3.08 24.17 15.43
C LYS A 205 1.71 24.03 16.08
N HIS A 206 1.10 22.85 16.05
CA HIS A 206 -0.17 22.54 16.72
C HIS A 206 0.03 22.07 18.17
N LEU A 207 1.29 21.96 18.61
CA LEU A 207 1.64 21.66 19.98
C LEU A 207 1.79 22.97 20.77
N SER A 208 1.16 23.04 21.94
CA SER A 208 1.34 24.15 22.88
C SER A 208 1.45 23.63 24.31
N TYR A 209 1.84 24.47 25.26
CA TYR A 209 1.84 24.13 26.68
C TYR A 209 0.83 24.99 27.41
N ASP A 210 0.01 24.38 28.26
CA ASP A 210 -0.87 25.13 29.16
C ASP A 210 -0.08 25.81 30.30
N ALA A 211 -0.76 26.60 31.11
CA ALA A 211 -0.15 27.33 32.23
C ALA A 211 0.52 26.42 33.29
N ASN A 212 0.21 25.12 33.29
CA ASN A 212 0.81 24.13 34.18
C ASN A 212 1.96 23.36 33.52
N GLY A 213 2.38 23.74 32.31
CA GLY A 213 3.41 23.04 31.55
C GLY A 213 2.97 21.70 30.98
N ARG A 214 1.66 21.48 30.78
CA ARG A 214 1.16 20.27 30.10
C ARG A 214 1.06 20.51 28.59
N LEU A 215 1.60 19.58 27.81
CA LEU A 215 1.49 19.59 26.36
C LEU A 215 0.01 19.44 25.93
N THR A 216 -0.47 20.39 25.15
CA THR A 216 -1.81 20.42 24.56
C THR A 216 -1.70 20.39 23.04
N TYR A 217 -2.62 19.67 22.41
CA TYR A 217 -2.73 19.56 20.96
C TYR A 217 -4.13 19.08 20.59
N THR A 218 -4.57 19.33 19.36
CA THR A 218 -5.86 18.80 18.87
C THR A 218 -5.76 17.28 18.74
N VAL A 219 -6.60 16.56 19.48
CA VAL A 219 -6.72 15.11 19.40
C VAL A 219 -7.92 14.76 18.52
N HIS A 220 -7.68 14.15 17.37
CA HIS A 220 -8.75 13.59 16.54
C HIS A 220 -9.02 12.15 16.96
N ASN A 221 -10.04 11.95 17.79
CA ASN A 221 -10.52 10.63 18.22
C ASN A 221 -11.82 10.21 17.53
N GLU A 222 -12.25 10.94 16.50
CA GLU A 222 -13.47 10.65 15.76
C GLU A 222 -13.33 9.28 15.09
N ARG A 223 -14.27 8.39 15.39
CA ARG A 223 -14.38 7.06 14.79
C ARG A 223 -15.80 6.89 14.29
N ALA A 224 -15.94 6.54 13.02
CA ALA A 224 -17.22 6.12 12.48
C ALA A 224 -17.53 4.69 12.96
N PRO A 225 -18.81 4.36 13.23
CA PRO A 225 -19.21 2.97 13.48
C PRO A 225 -19.09 2.15 12.18
N GLU A 226 -18.94 0.83 12.30
CA GLU A 226 -18.89 -0.06 11.13
C GLU A 226 -20.13 0.04 10.24
N SER A 227 -21.29 0.41 10.81
CA SER A 227 -22.51 0.65 10.02
C SER A 227 -22.40 1.80 9.02
N ALA A 228 -21.39 2.67 9.11
CA ALA A 228 -21.16 3.74 8.16
C ALA A 228 -20.47 3.27 6.87
N ILE A 229 -19.78 2.12 6.93
CA ILE A 229 -18.91 1.59 5.86
C ILE A 229 -19.70 1.35 4.56
N GLU A 230 -20.91 0.82 4.65
CA GLU A 230 -21.81 0.61 3.49
C GLU A 230 -22.17 1.93 2.79
N GLY A 231 -22.41 2.98 3.58
CA GLY A 231 -22.67 4.33 3.07
C GLY A 231 -21.45 4.93 2.36
N TYR A 232 -20.24 4.65 2.87
CA TYR A 232 -19.00 5.08 2.22
C TYR A 232 -18.79 4.39 0.87
N LEU A 233 -19.01 3.07 0.77
CA LEU A 233 -18.95 2.36 -0.52
C LEU A 233 -19.97 2.89 -1.52
N SER A 234 -21.20 3.11 -1.07
CA SER A 234 -22.27 3.65 -1.91
C SER A 234 -21.90 5.03 -2.46
N SER A 235 -21.34 5.89 -1.61
CA SER A 235 -20.91 7.24 -1.99
C SER A 235 -19.73 7.20 -2.95
N ALA A 236 -18.72 6.37 -2.68
CA ALA A 236 -17.57 6.19 -3.56
C ALA A 236 -17.98 5.64 -4.93
N CYS A 237 -18.87 4.65 -4.98
CA CYS A 237 -19.41 4.09 -6.21
C CYS A 237 -20.19 5.14 -7.02
N ALA A 238 -21.06 5.92 -6.36
CA ALA A 238 -21.81 7.00 -7.02
C ALA A 238 -20.87 8.06 -7.60
N LEU A 239 -19.85 8.49 -6.83
CA LEU A 239 -18.82 9.41 -7.30
C LEU A 239 -18.11 8.85 -8.54
N LEU A 240 -17.51 7.66 -8.44
CA LEU A 240 -16.75 7.03 -9.52
C LEU A 240 -17.56 6.85 -10.80
N ARG A 241 -18.84 6.48 -10.69
CA ARG A 241 -19.74 6.33 -11.84
C ARG A 241 -20.13 7.66 -12.50
N SER A 242 -20.17 8.74 -11.72
CA SER A 242 -20.49 10.08 -12.23
C SER A 242 -19.33 10.75 -12.97
N LEU A 243 -18.10 10.30 -12.73
CA LEU A 243 -16.92 10.79 -13.43
C LEU A 243 -16.93 10.34 -14.90
N ALA A 244 -16.47 11.21 -15.78
CA ALA A 244 -16.30 10.93 -17.20
C ALA A 244 -15.07 10.05 -17.47
N GLU A 245 -15.01 9.48 -18.67
CA GLU A 245 -13.78 8.83 -19.14
C GLU A 245 -12.67 9.88 -19.31
N PRO A 246 -11.44 9.61 -18.85
CA PRO A 246 -10.35 10.57 -18.87
C PRO A 246 -9.75 10.75 -20.27
N ASP A 247 -9.28 11.97 -20.56
CA ASP A 247 -8.42 12.24 -21.72
C ASP A 247 -6.98 11.81 -21.39
N LEU A 248 -6.55 10.70 -21.97
CA LEU A 248 -5.25 10.09 -21.68
C LEU A 248 -4.14 10.74 -22.50
N ILE A 249 -3.01 11.00 -21.86
CA ILE A 249 -1.86 11.59 -22.56
C ILE A 249 -1.03 10.52 -23.28
N THR A 250 -0.61 10.87 -24.49
CA THR A 250 0.32 10.06 -25.27
C THR A 250 1.77 10.28 -24.85
N HIS A 251 2.09 11.44 -24.27
CA HIS A 251 3.42 11.83 -23.82
C HIS A 251 3.32 12.61 -22.50
N VAL A 252 4.13 12.23 -21.53
CA VAL A 252 4.26 12.89 -20.23
C VAL A 252 5.12 14.13 -20.38
N PRO A 253 4.62 15.33 -20.03
CA PRO A 253 5.40 16.55 -20.13
C PRO A 253 6.72 16.45 -19.35
N GLY A 254 7.84 16.60 -20.06
CA GLY A 254 9.19 16.57 -19.48
C GLY A 254 9.78 15.17 -19.28
N ALA A 255 9.09 14.10 -19.72
CA ALA A 255 9.67 12.76 -19.76
C ALA A 255 10.59 12.56 -20.96
N SER A 256 11.55 11.62 -20.83
CA SER A 256 12.40 11.16 -21.93
C SER A 256 11.61 10.28 -22.91
N ASP A 257 12.12 10.12 -24.13
CA ASP A 257 11.56 9.15 -25.10
C ASP A 257 11.69 7.70 -24.59
N ASP A 258 12.77 7.41 -23.84
CA ASP A 258 13.01 6.12 -23.20
C ASP A 258 11.95 5.83 -22.13
N PHE A 259 11.60 6.82 -21.30
CA PHE A 259 10.49 6.72 -20.34
C PHE A 259 9.17 6.38 -21.03
N GLU A 260 8.83 7.06 -22.14
CA GLU A 260 7.59 6.78 -22.86
C GLU A 260 7.56 5.40 -23.50
N THR A 261 8.71 4.94 -23.99
CA THR A 261 8.87 3.59 -24.55
C THR A 261 8.63 2.52 -23.48
N LEU A 262 9.12 2.77 -22.27
CA LEU A 262 8.97 1.86 -21.13
C LEU A 262 7.63 1.99 -20.38
N ARG A 263 6.85 3.04 -20.67
CA ARG A 263 5.67 3.37 -19.87
C ARG A 263 4.59 2.29 -19.99
N TRP A 264 4.45 1.51 -18.92
CA TRP A 264 3.51 0.39 -18.82
C TRP A 264 2.12 0.78 -18.28
N PHE A 265 1.89 2.06 -17.97
CA PHE A 265 0.68 2.54 -17.31
C PHE A 265 0.06 3.80 -17.97
N ASP A 266 -1.20 4.05 -17.65
CA ASP A 266 -1.96 5.21 -18.14
C ASP A 266 -1.80 6.44 -17.24
N ILE A 267 -1.76 7.61 -17.88
CA ILE A 267 -1.77 8.93 -17.25
C ILE A 267 -2.80 9.78 -17.99
N ALA A 268 -3.56 10.60 -17.25
CA ALA A 268 -4.52 11.53 -17.83
C ALA A 268 -3.99 12.96 -17.87
N ARG A 269 -4.58 13.77 -18.74
CA ARG A 269 -4.42 15.21 -18.72
C ARG A 269 -5.12 15.76 -17.47
N VAL A 270 -4.38 16.51 -16.66
CA VAL A 270 -4.85 17.26 -15.49
C VAL A 270 -5.33 18.63 -15.94
#